data_AF-A0A4S2V3B2-F1
#
_entry.id   AF-A0A4S2V3B2-F1
#
_cell.length_a   1.000
_cell.length_b   1.000
_cell.length_c   1.000
_cell.angle_alpha   90.00
_cell.angle_beta   90.00
_cell.angle_gamma   90.00
#
_symmetry.space_group_name_H-M   'P 1'
#
loop_
_entity.id
_entity.type
_entity.pdbx_description
1 polymer ?
#
loop_
_entity_poly.entity_id
_entity_poly.type
_entity_poly.pdbx_seq_one_letter_code
_entity_poly.pdbx_strand_id
1 'polypeptide(L)'
;MGERSDLEALKAALDAYEAPSAEWTDELWELYGRTEAEEHVLRVKPDGWTDELWEQYRSTEVPEPHPPLTPEQKHLFARERERERRMSEAQHLLEALNKRREEAGLLAPEAAAALAERWVRMNLYAFAGVRLLYGLGAPHGEAALLRLVVDDTLDRADRQVVREWLILLRRPRNQALGRQPQEGETPLLPPEVRGLADAWGTEGPGVRIAMNRDNAAAVRAALVALLPPRRLAVPEPPPEMVSAGSEDSEERPDWVDVRILLRDLMPHPRTVTRERMAEVRREAARMGMETDGDFAERWTTRIGAWLAGSLFSWLCTGRVERVGLAPWAVELAEQCVLRGFAAEEAERFLDLSADIDPRSVAVLGRLKESGAI
;
A
#
# COMPACT_ATOMS: atom_id res chain seq x y z
N MET A 1 -15.66 -34.29 -12.02
CA MET A 1 -14.39 -34.96 -12.35
C MET A 1 -13.22 -33.99 -12.57
N GLY A 2 -13.44 -32.71 -12.89
CA GLY A 2 -12.32 -31.80 -13.21
C GLY A 2 -11.45 -31.33 -12.03
N GLU A 3 -12.00 -31.04 -10.85
CA GLU A 3 -11.22 -30.34 -9.80
C GLU A 3 -10.06 -31.16 -9.26
N ARG A 4 -10.31 -32.43 -8.92
CA ARG A 4 -9.25 -33.34 -8.48
C ARG A 4 -8.17 -33.50 -9.54
N SER A 5 -8.55 -33.54 -10.82
CA SER A 5 -7.59 -33.62 -11.92
C SER A 5 -6.70 -32.38 -11.98
N ASP A 6 -7.27 -31.19 -11.83
CA ASP A 6 -6.51 -29.93 -11.89
C ASP A 6 -5.61 -29.76 -10.66
N LEU A 7 -6.07 -30.17 -9.47
CA LEU A 7 -5.26 -30.14 -8.26
C LEU A 7 -4.08 -31.11 -8.33
N GLU A 8 -4.29 -32.33 -8.85
CA GLU A 8 -3.20 -33.28 -9.11
C GLU A 8 -2.25 -32.78 -10.21
N ALA A 9 -2.78 -32.16 -11.27
CA ALA A 9 -1.96 -31.56 -12.33
C ALA A 9 -1.12 -30.39 -11.80
N LEU A 10 -1.71 -29.51 -10.98
CA LEU A 10 -1.00 -28.39 -10.38
C LEU A 10 0.06 -28.87 -9.39
N LYS A 11 -0.26 -29.90 -8.60
CA LYS A 11 0.70 -30.55 -7.72
C LYS A 11 1.84 -31.20 -8.51
N ALA A 12 1.55 -31.91 -9.59
CA ALA A 12 2.58 -32.50 -10.44
C ALA A 12 3.47 -31.44 -11.10
N ALA A 13 2.89 -30.31 -11.54
CA ALA A 13 3.65 -29.18 -12.07
C ALA A 13 4.60 -28.58 -11.00
N LEU A 14 4.11 -28.44 -9.76
CA LEU A 14 4.91 -28.00 -8.61
C LEU A 14 6.02 -28.98 -8.25
N ASP A 15 5.73 -30.28 -8.19
CA ASP A 15 6.72 -31.30 -7.80
C ASP A 15 7.77 -31.53 -8.89
N ALA A 16 7.45 -31.21 -10.15
CA ALA A 16 8.40 -31.16 -11.25
C ALA A 16 9.20 -29.84 -11.31
N TYR A 17 8.85 -28.85 -10.49
CA TYR A 17 9.59 -27.58 -10.42
C TYR A 17 10.82 -27.75 -9.52
N GLU A 18 12.00 -27.73 -10.13
CA GLU A 18 13.26 -27.65 -9.39
C GLU A 18 13.49 -26.17 -9.04
N ALA A 19 13.42 -25.84 -7.75
CA ALA A 19 13.84 -24.52 -7.28
C ALA A 19 15.30 -24.27 -7.71
N PRO A 20 15.72 -23.01 -7.96
CA PRO A 20 17.14 -22.71 -8.10
C PRO A 20 17.81 -23.15 -6.78
N SER A 21 18.60 -24.22 -6.81
CA SER A 21 19.11 -24.88 -5.60
C SER A 21 19.95 -23.91 -4.77
N ALA A 22 19.68 -23.80 -3.47
CA ALA A 22 20.35 -22.90 -2.52
C ALA A 22 21.76 -23.35 -2.05
N GLU A 23 22.43 -24.25 -2.77
CA GLU A 23 23.80 -24.68 -2.45
C GLU A 23 24.80 -24.01 -3.39
N TRP A 24 25.14 -22.75 -3.12
CA TRP A 24 26.16 -22.00 -3.85
C TRP A 24 27.29 -21.66 -2.86
N THR A 25 28.47 -22.25 -3.07
CA THR A 25 29.68 -22.07 -2.25
C THR A 25 30.26 -20.66 -2.40
N ASP A 26 31.15 -20.24 -1.49
CA ASP A 26 31.78 -18.90 -1.53
C ASP A 26 32.55 -18.62 -2.85
N GLU A 27 33.10 -19.65 -3.49
CA GLU A 27 33.68 -19.56 -4.85
C GLU A 27 32.63 -19.31 -5.95
N LEU A 28 31.39 -19.75 -5.75
CA LEU A 28 30.26 -19.47 -6.64
C LEU A 28 29.71 -18.05 -6.42
N TRP A 29 29.80 -17.48 -5.21
CA TRP A 29 29.48 -16.06 -4.97
C TRP A 29 30.51 -15.09 -5.58
N GLU A 30 31.80 -15.43 -5.60
CA GLU A 30 32.82 -14.66 -6.34
C GLU A 30 32.69 -14.80 -7.87
N LEU A 31 32.08 -15.88 -8.34
CA LEU A 31 31.62 -16.03 -9.72
C LEU A 31 30.34 -15.20 -9.96
N TYR A 32 29.39 -15.22 -9.02
CA TYR A 32 28.10 -14.47 -9.03
C TYR A 32 28.30 -12.96 -9.02
N GLY A 33 29.28 -12.43 -8.27
CA GLY A 33 29.67 -11.02 -8.34
C GLY A 33 30.34 -10.61 -9.66
N ARG A 34 30.80 -11.58 -10.46
CA ARG A 34 31.21 -11.39 -11.87
C ARG A 34 30.10 -11.75 -12.87
N THR A 35 29.01 -12.36 -12.40
CA THR A 35 27.87 -12.87 -13.16
C THR A 35 26.51 -12.36 -12.64
N GLU A 36 26.47 -11.11 -12.18
CA GLU A 36 25.31 -10.21 -12.45
C GLU A 36 25.05 -10.10 -13.98
N ALA A 37 25.97 -10.63 -14.79
CA ALA A 37 25.85 -10.93 -16.20
C ALA A 37 25.06 -12.21 -16.57
N GLU A 38 24.63 -13.10 -15.65
CA GLU A 38 24.01 -14.39 -16.01
C GLU A 38 22.49 -14.52 -15.83
N GLU A 39 21.82 -13.70 -15.00
CA GLU A 39 20.41 -13.35 -15.29
C GLU A 39 20.31 -12.52 -16.58
N HIS A 40 21.41 -11.85 -16.90
CA HIS A 40 21.64 -11.27 -18.19
C HIS A 40 21.94 -12.32 -19.28
N VAL A 41 22.28 -13.60 -19.07
CA VAL A 41 22.54 -14.52 -20.22
C VAL A 41 21.26 -14.90 -20.99
N LEU A 42 20.07 -14.78 -20.37
CA LEU A 42 18.78 -14.88 -21.05
C LEU A 42 18.23 -13.52 -21.52
N ARG A 43 18.93 -12.41 -21.25
CA ARG A 43 18.62 -11.04 -21.75
C ARG A 43 19.75 -10.41 -22.58
N VAL A 44 20.94 -11.00 -22.61
CA VAL A 44 22.13 -10.59 -23.33
C VAL A 44 22.16 -11.45 -24.57
N LYS A 45 21.87 -10.76 -25.65
CA LYS A 45 22.08 -11.21 -27.00
C LYS A 45 23.46 -11.90 -27.12
N PRO A 46 23.52 -13.15 -27.60
CA PRO A 46 24.78 -13.85 -27.85
C PRO A 46 25.72 -13.02 -28.73
N ASP A 47 27.03 -13.07 -28.45
CA ASP A 47 28.03 -12.37 -29.26
C ASP A 47 27.90 -12.74 -30.74
N GLY A 48 27.72 -11.72 -31.58
CA GLY A 48 27.51 -11.86 -33.02
C GLY A 48 26.04 -11.92 -33.48
N TRP A 49 25.05 -11.88 -32.58
CA TRP A 49 23.64 -11.79 -32.95
C TRP A 49 23.19 -10.33 -33.12
N THR A 50 22.09 -10.07 -33.83
CA THR A 50 21.42 -8.75 -33.88
C THR A 50 20.27 -8.69 -32.86
N ASP A 51 19.90 -7.49 -32.39
CA ASP A 51 18.81 -7.36 -31.39
C ASP A 51 17.49 -7.92 -31.91
N GLU A 52 17.30 -7.85 -33.24
CA GLU A 52 16.18 -8.41 -33.98
C GLU A 52 16.18 -9.95 -33.99
N LEU A 53 17.35 -10.60 -34.11
CA LEU A 53 17.50 -12.06 -33.98
C LEU A 53 17.27 -12.53 -32.54
N TRP A 54 17.69 -11.72 -31.58
CA TRP A 54 17.48 -11.99 -30.16
C TRP A 54 16.02 -11.95 -29.78
N GLU A 55 15.28 -10.93 -30.22
CA GLU A 55 13.84 -10.85 -29.98
C GLU A 55 13.03 -11.88 -30.77
N GLN A 56 13.42 -12.19 -32.02
CA GLN A 56 12.80 -13.29 -32.77
C GLN A 56 12.98 -14.63 -32.05
N TYR A 57 14.13 -14.89 -31.43
CA TYR A 57 14.38 -16.14 -30.72
C TYR A 57 13.66 -16.25 -29.36
N ARG A 58 13.45 -15.12 -28.68
CA ARG A 58 12.57 -15.04 -27.50
C ARG A 58 11.10 -15.27 -27.85
N SER A 59 10.68 -14.93 -29.06
CA SER A 59 9.36 -15.31 -29.55
C SER A 59 9.29 -16.82 -29.81
N THR A 60 8.27 -17.49 -29.27
CA THR A 60 8.13 -18.96 -29.16
C THR A 60 8.03 -19.74 -30.49
N GLU A 61 8.22 -19.11 -31.65
CA GLU A 61 7.80 -19.65 -32.96
C GLU A 61 8.92 -19.81 -34.01
N VAL A 62 10.20 -19.56 -33.68
CA VAL A 62 11.26 -19.50 -34.72
C VAL A 62 12.16 -20.77 -34.74
N PRO A 63 12.48 -21.33 -35.94
CA PRO A 63 13.49 -22.38 -36.12
C PRO A 63 14.90 -21.93 -35.70
N GLU A 64 15.81 -22.90 -35.49
CA GLU A 64 17.14 -22.68 -34.91
C GLU A 64 17.88 -21.50 -35.60
N PRO A 65 18.31 -20.47 -34.84
CA PRO A 65 18.93 -19.28 -35.40
C PRO A 65 20.33 -19.56 -35.95
N HIS A 66 20.77 -18.72 -36.88
CA HIS A 66 22.14 -18.71 -37.40
C HIS A 66 22.93 -17.53 -36.80
N PRO A 67 24.11 -17.77 -36.18
CA PRO A 67 24.81 -19.06 -36.03
C PRO A 67 24.14 -20.01 -35.01
N PRO A 68 24.30 -21.34 -35.18
CA PRO A 68 23.68 -22.34 -34.32
C PRO A 68 24.23 -22.27 -32.89
N LEU A 69 23.37 -22.59 -31.93
CA LEU A 69 23.71 -22.62 -30.51
C LEU A 69 24.71 -23.75 -30.19
N THR A 70 25.59 -23.52 -29.22
CA THR A 70 26.42 -24.60 -28.63
C THR A 70 25.55 -25.64 -27.93
N PRO A 71 26.00 -26.90 -27.76
CA PRO A 71 25.26 -27.92 -27.01
C PRO A 71 24.85 -27.46 -25.59
N GLU A 72 25.74 -26.74 -24.90
CA GLU A 72 25.51 -26.18 -23.57
C GLU A 72 24.41 -25.12 -23.59
N GLN A 73 24.46 -24.18 -24.55
CA GLN A 73 23.39 -23.19 -24.74
C GLN A 73 22.06 -23.85 -25.09
N LYS A 74 22.05 -24.85 -25.99
CA LYS A 74 20.84 -25.62 -26.33
C LYS A 74 20.22 -26.25 -25.09
N HIS A 75 21.03 -26.82 -24.22
CA HIS A 75 20.56 -27.44 -22.98
C HIS A 75 19.97 -26.39 -22.03
N LEU A 76 20.66 -25.26 -21.82
CA LEU A 76 20.17 -24.16 -20.98
C LEU A 76 18.85 -23.57 -21.50
N PHE A 77 18.74 -23.29 -22.80
CA PHE A 77 17.51 -22.79 -23.41
C PHE A 77 16.37 -23.81 -23.38
N ALA A 78 16.65 -25.10 -23.61
CA ALA A 78 15.64 -26.14 -23.47
C ALA A 78 15.11 -26.23 -22.03
N ARG A 79 15.99 -26.06 -21.04
CA ARG A 79 15.62 -26.00 -19.62
C ARG A 79 14.75 -24.78 -19.32
N GLU A 80 15.11 -23.60 -19.81
CA GLU A 80 14.34 -22.38 -19.58
C GLU A 80 12.97 -22.40 -20.29
N ARG A 81 12.91 -22.87 -21.54
CA ARG A 81 11.63 -23.03 -22.24
C ARG A 81 10.72 -24.03 -21.55
N GLU A 82 11.28 -25.13 -21.04
CA GLU A 82 10.51 -26.10 -20.26
C GLU A 82 10.01 -25.47 -18.94
N ARG A 83 10.82 -24.62 -18.31
CA ARG A 83 10.40 -23.82 -17.15
C ARG A 83 9.26 -22.86 -17.51
N GLU A 84 9.40 -22.06 -18.57
CA GLU A 84 8.35 -21.15 -19.06
C GLU A 84 7.05 -21.88 -19.40
N ARG A 85 7.15 -23.02 -20.09
CA ARG A 85 5.99 -23.88 -20.40
C ARG A 85 5.29 -24.34 -19.13
N ARG A 86 6.04 -24.85 -18.15
CA ARG A 86 5.47 -25.31 -16.86
C ARG A 86 4.84 -24.15 -16.07
N MET A 87 5.46 -22.96 -16.08
CA MET A 87 4.89 -21.76 -15.45
C MET A 87 3.56 -21.37 -16.12
N SER A 88 3.51 -21.35 -17.45
CA SER A 88 2.30 -21.04 -18.22
C SER A 88 1.19 -22.07 -17.97
N GLU A 89 1.51 -23.36 -17.98
CA GLU A 89 0.54 -24.44 -17.67
C GLU A 89 -0.06 -24.28 -16.28
N ALA A 90 0.77 -24.02 -15.28
CA ALA A 90 0.30 -23.85 -13.93
C ALA A 90 -0.46 -22.52 -13.71
N GLN A 91 -0.09 -21.45 -14.41
CA GLN A 91 -0.90 -20.23 -14.46
C GLN A 91 -2.31 -20.54 -14.97
N HIS A 92 -2.42 -21.27 -16.08
CA HIS A 92 -3.72 -21.68 -16.61
C HIS A 92 -4.50 -22.56 -15.63
N LEU A 93 -3.83 -23.44 -14.88
CA LEU A 93 -4.47 -24.24 -13.83
C LEU A 93 -4.98 -23.37 -12.68
N LEU A 94 -4.22 -22.37 -12.23
CA LEU A 94 -4.68 -21.42 -11.20
C LEU A 94 -5.86 -20.57 -11.67
N GLU A 95 -5.82 -20.09 -12.91
CA GLU A 95 -6.92 -19.36 -13.53
C GLU A 95 -8.17 -20.24 -13.66
N ALA A 96 -8.02 -21.51 -14.06
CA ALA A 96 -9.11 -22.47 -14.13
C ALA A 96 -9.72 -22.76 -12.75
N LEU A 97 -8.89 -22.93 -11.72
CA LEU A 97 -9.35 -23.08 -10.33
C LEU A 97 -10.09 -21.83 -9.86
N ASN A 98 -9.57 -20.63 -10.14
CA ASN A 98 -10.25 -19.40 -9.77
C ASN A 98 -11.59 -19.23 -10.51
N LYS A 99 -11.65 -19.55 -11.80
CA LYS A 99 -12.89 -19.52 -12.57
C LYS A 99 -13.93 -20.48 -12.00
N ARG A 100 -13.55 -21.72 -11.68
CA ARG A 100 -14.47 -22.68 -11.07
C ARG A 100 -14.95 -22.25 -9.70
N ARG A 101 -14.06 -21.68 -8.89
CA ARG A 101 -14.44 -21.08 -7.60
C ARG A 101 -15.54 -20.03 -7.79
N GLU A 102 -15.44 -19.17 -8.80
CA GLU A 102 -16.44 -18.15 -9.11
C GLU A 102 -17.77 -18.74 -9.61
N GLU A 103 -17.73 -19.80 -10.40
CA GLU A 103 -18.92 -20.40 -11.02
C GLU A 103 -19.68 -21.39 -10.12
N ALA A 104 -18.96 -22.20 -9.35
CA ALA A 104 -19.53 -23.37 -8.66
C ALA A 104 -18.96 -23.60 -7.24
N GLY A 105 -17.97 -22.82 -6.82
CA GLY A 105 -17.18 -23.13 -5.61
C GLY A 105 -16.20 -24.28 -5.83
N LEU A 106 -15.32 -24.49 -4.84
CA LEU A 106 -14.34 -25.58 -4.84
C LEU A 106 -14.71 -26.61 -3.76
N LEU A 107 -14.55 -27.90 -4.08
CA LEU A 107 -14.79 -29.00 -3.17
C LEU A 107 -13.63 -29.20 -2.18
N ALA A 108 -12.42 -28.78 -2.54
CA ALA A 108 -11.20 -28.88 -1.73
C ALA A 108 -10.47 -27.52 -1.60
N PRO A 109 -11.10 -26.50 -0.97
CA PRO A 109 -10.52 -25.16 -0.85
C PRO A 109 -9.20 -25.12 -0.06
N GLU A 110 -9.01 -26.01 0.91
CA GLU A 110 -7.77 -26.14 1.67
C GLU A 110 -6.60 -26.60 0.78
N ALA A 111 -6.82 -27.60 -0.07
CA ALA A 111 -5.80 -28.10 -0.99
C ALA A 111 -5.43 -27.04 -2.04
N ALA A 112 -6.43 -26.34 -2.58
CA ALA A 112 -6.21 -25.22 -3.48
C ALA A 112 -5.39 -24.09 -2.82
N ALA A 113 -5.70 -23.75 -1.56
CA ALA A 113 -4.93 -22.76 -0.81
C ALA A 113 -3.48 -23.18 -0.58
N ALA A 114 -3.24 -24.43 -0.16
CA ALA A 114 -1.89 -24.95 0.07
C ALA A 114 -1.03 -24.97 -1.21
N LEU A 115 -1.64 -25.32 -2.37
CA LEU A 115 -0.95 -25.28 -3.65
C LEU A 115 -0.65 -23.85 -4.10
N ALA A 116 -1.61 -22.93 -3.96
CA ALA A 116 -1.40 -21.52 -4.27
C ALA A 116 -0.32 -20.88 -3.37
N GLU A 117 -0.30 -21.21 -2.08
CA GLU A 117 0.75 -20.75 -1.16
C GLU A 117 2.15 -21.24 -1.57
N ARG A 118 2.28 -22.54 -1.90
CA ARG A 118 3.55 -23.09 -2.43
C ARG A 118 3.98 -22.39 -3.71
N TRP A 119 3.03 -22.09 -4.59
CA TRP A 119 3.27 -21.41 -5.86
C TRP A 119 3.84 -19.99 -5.66
N VAL A 120 3.25 -19.22 -4.74
CA VAL A 120 3.75 -17.89 -4.37
C VAL A 120 5.16 -17.99 -3.77
N ARG A 121 5.43 -18.95 -2.87
CA ARG A 121 6.77 -19.15 -2.28
C ARG A 121 7.85 -19.49 -3.29
N MET A 122 7.50 -20.13 -4.40
CA MET A 122 8.45 -20.46 -5.46
C MET A 122 8.68 -19.29 -6.43
N ASN A 123 8.11 -18.11 -6.16
CA ASN A 123 8.07 -16.96 -7.07
C ASN A 123 7.59 -17.34 -8.48
N LEU A 124 6.61 -18.24 -8.53
CA LEU A 124 5.95 -18.61 -9.77
C LEU A 124 4.71 -17.75 -9.83
N TYR A 125 4.75 -16.62 -10.52
CA TYR A 125 3.56 -15.81 -10.79
C TYR A 125 2.69 -15.49 -9.54
N ALA A 126 3.31 -14.85 -8.53
CA ALA A 126 2.73 -14.58 -7.21
C ALA A 126 1.32 -13.97 -7.28
N PHE A 127 1.06 -13.07 -8.22
CA PHE A 127 -0.23 -12.39 -8.37
C PHE A 127 -1.41 -13.36 -8.56
N ALA A 128 -1.30 -14.40 -9.39
CA ALA A 128 -2.41 -15.34 -9.59
C ALA A 128 -2.66 -16.21 -8.34
N GLY A 129 -1.58 -16.63 -7.67
CA GLY A 129 -1.66 -17.34 -6.40
C GLY A 129 -2.38 -16.50 -5.34
N VAL A 130 -1.94 -15.25 -5.15
CA VAL A 130 -2.56 -14.30 -4.21
C VAL A 130 -4.02 -14.03 -4.55
N ARG A 131 -4.37 -13.85 -5.83
CA ARG A 131 -5.77 -13.65 -6.27
C ARG A 131 -6.65 -14.87 -5.96
N LEU A 132 -6.14 -16.09 -6.18
CA LEU A 132 -6.86 -17.31 -5.82
C LEU A 132 -7.06 -17.38 -4.30
N LEU A 133 -6.03 -17.09 -3.50
CA LEU A 133 -6.12 -17.06 -2.04
C LEU A 133 -7.14 -16.02 -1.55
N TYR A 134 -7.12 -14.81 -2.09
CA TYR A 134 -8.15 -13.80 -1.79
C TYR A 134 -9.55 -14.34 -2.09
N GLY A 135 -9.74 -14.94 -3.26
CA GLY A 135 -11.02 -15.49 -3.68
C GLY A 135 -11.52 -16.64 -2.80
N LEU A 136 -10.62 -17.44 -2.22
CA LEU A 136 -10.95 -18.51 -1.28
C LEU A 136 -11.44 -17.96 0.07
N GLY A 137 -11.02 -16.75 0.44
CA GLY A 137 -11.45 -16.06 1.64
C GLY A 137 -11.12 -16.79 2.95
N ALA A 138 -11.90 -16.52 4.01
CA ALA A 138 -11.71 -17.14 5.32
C ALA A 138 -12.38 -18.53 5.38
N PRO A 139 -11.75 -19.55 6.01
CA PRO A 139 -10.49 -19.45 6.74
C PRO A 139 -9.24 -19.71 5.86
N HIS A 140 -9.37 -20.43 4.75
CA HIS A 140 -8.22 -21.04 4.06
C HIS A 140 -7.31 -20.03 3.35
N GLY A 141 -7.91 -19.14 2.55
CA GLY A 141 -7.20 -18.09 1.85
C GLY A 141 -6.58 -17.06 2.80
N GLU A 142 -7.36 -16.63 3.80
CA GLU A 142 -6.88 -15.71 4.84
C GLU A 142 -5.67 -16.27 5.59
N ALA A 143 -5.74 -17.54 6.02
CA ALA A 143 -4.64 -18.17 6.75
C ALA A 143 -3.36 -18.30 5.91
N ALA A 144 -3.49 -18.59 4.60
CA ALA A 144 -2.36 -18.65 3.69
C ALA A 144 -1.74 -17.26 3.45
N LEU A 145 -2.55 -16.24 3.21
CA LEU A 145 -2.07 -14.85 3.05
C LEU A 145 -1.34 -14.34 4.30
N LEU A 146 -1.83 -14.69 5.50
CA LEU A 146 -1.14 -14.35 6.76
C LEU A 146 0.22 -15.02 6.90
N ARG A 147 0.39 -16.25 6.38
CA ARG A 147 1.71 -16.91 6.39
C ARG A 147 2.65 -16.25 5.38
N LEU A 148 2.16 -15.93 4.19
CA LEU A 148 2.95 -15.31 3.13
C LEU A 148 3.40 -13.89 3.48
N VAL A 149 2.56 -13.07 4.12
CA VAL A 149 2.89 -11.66 4.39
C VAL A 149 4.06 -11.49 5.36
N VAL A 150 4.29 -12.48 6.24
CA VAL A 150 5.41 -12.50 7.19
C VAL A 150 6.56 -13.40 6.74
N ASP A 151 6.46 -13.99 5.55
CA ASP A 151 7.47 -14.89 4.99
C ASP A 151 8.66 -14.09 4.46
N ASP A 152 9.78 -14.14 5.17
CA ASP A 152 11.00 -13.38 4.81
C ASP A 152 11.71 -13.95 3.59
N THR A 153 11.33 -15.13 3.11
CA THR A 153 11.84 -15.69 1.85
C THR A 153 11.19 -15.05 0.62
N LEU A 154 10.05 -14.37 0.77
CA LEU A 154 9.43 -13.62 -0.31
C LEU A 154 10.10 -12.26 -0.46
N ASP A 155 10.23 -11.81 -1.70
CA ASP A 155 10.64 -10.44 -1.95
C ASP A 155 9.64 -9.44 -1.34
N ARG A 156 10.11 -8.21 -1.16
CA ARG A 156 9.33 -7.19 -0.46
C ARG A 156 8.12 -6.72 -1.27
N ALA A 157 8.19 -6.74 -2.61
CA ALA A 157 7.11 -6.35 -3.50
C ALA A 157 5.96 -7.37 -3.46
N ASP A 158 6.27 -8.67 -3.49
CA ASP A 158 5.32 -9.75 -3.34
C ASP A 158 4.64 -9.71 -1.97
N ARG A 159 5.40 -9.48 -0.89
CA ARG A 159 4.81 -9.27 0.45
C ARG A 159 3.87 -8.08 0.49
N GLN A 160 4.20 -6.98 -0.20
CA GLN A 160 3.32 -5.83 -0.31
C GLN A 160 2.03 -6.17 -1.07
N VAL A 161 2.11 -6.91 -2.17
CA VAL A 161 0.93 -7.41 -2.89
C VAL A 161 0.07 -8.30 -1.98
N VAL A 162 0.67 -9.30 -1.31
CA VAL A 162 -0.02 -10.16 -0.35
C VAL A 162 -0.75 -9.33 0.71
N ARG A 163 -0.07 -8.31 1.27
CA ARG A 163 -0.62 -7.41 2.28
C ARG A 163 -1.82 -6.63 1.77
N GLU A 164 -1.73 -6.05 0.58
CA GLU A 164 -2.84 -5.30 -0.04
C GLU A 164 -4.09 -6.19 -0.18
N TRP A 165 -3.93 -7.39 -0.71
CA TRP A 165 -5.03 -8.34 -0.87
C TRP A 165 -5.58 -8.83 0.47
N LEU A 166 -4.74 -8.99 1.49
CA LEU A 166 -5.18 -9.33 2.85
C LEU A 166 -5.98 -8.20 3.51
N ILE A 167 -5.58 -6.94 3.31
CA ILE A 167 -6.35 -5.76 3.75
C ILE A 167 -7.71 -5.73 3.07
N LEU A 168 -7.77 -5.93 1.75
CA LEU A 168 -9.03 -6.01 1.00
C LEU A 168 -9.92 -7.14 1.52
N LEU A 169 -9.35 -8.31 1.79
CA LEU A 169 -10.09 -9.46 2.31
C LEU A 169 -10.71 -9.18 3.69
N ARG A 170 -9.98 -8.49 4.56
CA ARG A 170 -10.41 -8.15 5.93
C ARG A 170 -11.29 -6.91 6.02
N ARG A 171 -11.34 -6.08 4.97
CA ARG A 171 -12.12 -4.83 4.95
C ARG A 171 -13.58 -5.01 5.42
N PRO A 172 -14.37 -5.99 4.94
CA PRO A 172 -15.74 -6.14 5.40
C PRO A 172 -15.85 -6.36 6.92
N ARG A 173 -14.94 -7.17 7.50
CA ARG A 173 -14.86 -7.42 8.94
C ARG A 173 -14.47 -6.15 9.69
N ASN A 174 -13.43 -5.45 9.24
CA ASN A 174 -12.93 -4.23 9.86
C ASN A 174 -13.98 -3.12 9.84
N GLN A 175 -14.70 -2.95 8.72
CA GLN A 175 -15.80 -2.00 8.62
C GLN A 175 -17.00 -2.39 9.50
N ALA A 176 -17.30 -3.70 9.64
CA ALA A 176 -18.34 -4.15 10.55
C ALA A 176 -17.99 -3.82 12.01
N LEU A 177 -16.73 -4.06 12.43
CA LEU A 177 -16.23 -3.64 13.74
C LEU A 177 -16.30 -2.12 13.90
N GLY A 178 -15.91 -1.36 12.88
CA GLY A 178 -15.96 0.10 12.91
C GLY A 178 -17.37 0.69 13.06
N ARG A 179 -18.42 -0.07 12.72
CA ARG A 179 -19.83 0.31 12.89
C ARG A 179 -20.42 -0.07 14.24
N GLN A 180 -19.72 -0.86 15.06
CA GLN A 180 -20.22 -1.26 16.37
C GLN A 180 -20.35 -0.04 17.31
N PRO A 181 -21.30 -0.08 18.27
CA PRO A 181 -21.40 0.93 19.31
C PRO A 181 -20.10 1.06 20.11
N GLN A 182 -19.78 2.27 20.54
CA GLN A 182 -18.53 2.61 21.23
C GLN A 182 -18.66 2.53 22.76
N GLU A 183 -19.49 1.63 23.26
CA GLU A 183 -19.80 1.55 24.69
C GLU A 183 -18.53 1.19 25.49
N GLY A 184 -18.11 2.10 26.37
CA GLY A 184 -16.90 1.93 27.19
C GLY A 184 -15.58 2.22 26.48
N GLU A 185 -15.58 2.70 25.23
CA GLU A 185 -14.36 3.08 24.53
C GLU A 185 -13.83 4.46 24.98
N THR A 186 -12.51 4.60 25.04
CA THR A 186 -11.82 5.84 25.44
C THR A 186 -11.51 6.70 24.20
N PRO A 187 -12.13 7.89 24.03
CA PRO A 187 -11.82 8.77 22.91
C PRO A 187 -10.38 9.29 22.98
N LEU A 188 -9.69 9.32 21.84
CA LEU A 188 -8.33 9.88 21.72
C LEU A 188 -8.33 11.31 21.18
N LEU A 189 -9.35 11.69 20.40
CA LEU A 189 -9.48 13.04 19.85
C LEU A 189 -10.26 13.98 20.79
N PRO A 190 -9.93 15.29 20.82
CA PRO A 190 -10.65 16.28 21.61
C PRO A 190 -12.15 16.36 21.28
N PRO A 191 -13.01 16.73 22.24
CA PRO A 191 -14.46 16.87 22.03
C PRO A 191 -14.86 17.73 20.82
N GLU A 192 -14.13 18.82 20.58
CA GLU A 192 -14.34 19.78 19.49
C GLU A 192 -14.20 19.13 18.12
N VAL A 193 -13.34 18.11 18.02
CA VAL A 193 -13.03 17.39 16.78
C VAL A 193 -14.00 16.22 16.57
N ARG A 194 -14.43 15.57 17.65
CA ARG A 194 -15.34 14.41 17.60
C ARG A 194 -16.72 14.75 17.03
N GLY A 195 -17.13 16.03 17.12
CA GLY A 195 -18.41 16.52 16.57
C GLY A 195 -18.41 16.69 15.05
N LEU A 196 -17.26 16.59 14.38
CA LEU A 196 -17.17 16.72 12.93
C LEU A 196 -17.83 15.51 12.25
N ALA A 197 -18.78 15.77 11.35
CA ALA A 197 -19.60 14.74 10.72
C ALA A 197 -18.85 13.93 9.66
N ASP A 198 -17.80 14.50 9.08
CA ASP A 198 -17.11 13.93 7.92
C ASP A 198 -16.11 12.83 8.29
N ALA A 199 -15.90 11.92 7.34
CA ALA A 199 -14.85 10.91 7.45
C ALA A 199 -13.49 11.59 7.31
N TRP A 200 -12.51 11.20 8.14
CA TRP A 200 -11.16 11.75 8.02
C TRP A 200 -10.40 11.04 6.90
N GLY A 201 -9.69 11.82 6.08
CA GLY A 201 -8.90 11.30 4.97
C GLY A 201 -9.69 10.89 3.73
N THR A 202 -10.77 11.54 3.34
CA THR A 202 -11.32 11.38 1.97
C THR A 202 -10.45 12.12 0.95
N GLU A 203 -10.10 11.45 -0.16
CA GLU A 203 -9.54 12.12 -1.35
C GLU A 203 -10.63 13.00 -1.98
N GLY A 204 -10.40 14.31 -1.98
CA GLY A 204 -11.39 15.31 -2.44
C GLY A 204 -11.74 16.32 -1.34
N PRO A 205 -12.59 17.33 -1.62
CA PRO A 205 -12.94 18.38 -0.67
C PRO A 205 -13.69 17.77 0.52
N GLY A 206 -12.90 17.31 1.49
CA GLY A 206 -13.31 16.87 2.80
C GLY A 206 -13.99 18.04 3.49
N VAL A 207 -15.03 17.70 4.24
CA VAL A 207 -15.96 18.62 4.90
C VAL A 207 -17.11 19.09 4.01
N ARG A 208 -18.23 18.36 4.03
CA ARG A 208 -19.50 18.73 3.36
C ARG A 208 -20.37 19.63 4.23
N ILE A 209 -19.74 20.57 4.93
CA ILE A 209 -20.42 21.49 5.84
C ILE A 209 -20.60 22.83 5.13
N ALA A 210 -21.79 23.44 5.23
CA ALA A 210 -22.02 24.75 4.65
C ALA A 210 -21.17 25.81 5.35
N MET A 211 -20.54 26.72 4.59
CA MET A 211 -19.87 27.87 5.17
C MET A 211 -20.91 28.79 5.83
N ASN A 212 -20.82 28.92 7.15
CA ASN A 212 -21.57 29.88 7.95
C ASN A 212 -20.81 30.17 9.25
N ARG A 213 -21.27 31.15 10.04
CA ARG A 213 -20.59 31.58 11.27
C ARG A 213 -20.46 30.47 12.32
N ASP A 214 -21.48 29.65 12.51
CA ASP A 214 -21.49 28.60 13.53
C ASP A 214 -20.50 27.48 13.17
N ASN A 215 -20.48 27.09 11.90
CA ASN A 215 -19.55 26.12 11.37
C ASN A 215 -18.12 26.66 11.39
N ALA A 216 -17.90 27.94 11.07
CA ALA A 216 -16.59 28.58 11.21
C ALA A 216 -16.09 28.59 12.66
N ALA A 217 -16.96 28.84 13.64
CA ALA A 217 -16.61 28.78 15.05
C ALA A 217 -16.24 27.34 15.47
N ALA A 218 -16.98 26.33 15.00
CA ALA A 218 -16.67 24.92 15.24
C ALA A 218 -15.33 24.51 14.61
N VAL A 219 -15.05 24.94 13.37
CA VAL A 219 -13.77 24.70 12.68
C VAL A 219 -12.61 25.34 13.42
N ARG A 220 -12.76 26.60 13.88
CA ARG A 220 -11.76 27.26 14.72
C ARG A 220 -11.48 26.46 15.99
N ALA A 221 -12.53 26.05 16.70
CA ALA A 221 -12.38 25.28 17.93
C ALA A 221 -11.65 23.96 17.69
N ALA A 222 -11.99 23.25 16.61
CA ALA A 222 -11.32 22.01 16.22
C ALA A 222 -9.84 22.22 15.88
N LEU A 223 -9.49 23.24 15.06
CA LEU A 223 -8.11 23.55 14.72
C LEU A 223 -7.27 23.93 15.95
N VAL A 224 -7.83 24.73 16.87
CA VAL A 224 -7.17 25.06 18.15
C VAL A 224 -6.92 23.80 18.98
N ALA A 225 -7.90 22.90 19.07
CA ALA A 225 -7.80 21.68 19.86
C ALA A 225 -6.82 20.65 19.27
N LEU A 226 -6.66 20.64 17.94
CA LEU A 226 -5.73 19.74 17.23
C LEU A 226 -4.28 20.22 17.27
N LEU A 227 -4.04 21.51 17.46
CA LEU A 227 -2.71 22.10 17.34
C LEU A 227 -1.76 21.54 18.42
N PRO A 228 -0.66 20.85 18.03
CA PRO A 228 0.30 20.30 18.99
C PRO A 228 0.92 21.41 19.84
N PRO A 229 1.21 21.24 21.14
CA PRO A 229 1.74 22.33 21.97
C PRO A 229 3.16 22.79 21.61
N ARG A 230 3.91 21.99 20.85
CA ARG A 230 5.29 22.22 20.42
C ARG A 230 5.49 21.74 18.99
N ARG A 231 6.59 22.15 18.37
CA ARG A 231 7.01 21.63 17.06
C ARG A 231 7.21 20.12 17.13
N LEU A 232 6.67 19.43 16.12
CA LEU A 232 6.85 17.98 15.96
C LEU A 232 8.27 17.67 15.49
N ALA A 233 8.82 16.55 15.96
CA ALA A 233 10.14 16.09 15.55
C ALA A 233 10.17 15.69 14.06
N VAL A 234 9.06 15.13 13.58
CA VAL A 234 8.81 14.81 12.18
C VAL A 234 7.50 15.51 11.79
N PRO A 235 7.47 16.23 10.64
CA PRO A 235 6.24 16.83 10.16
C PRO A 235 5.13 15.80 9.96
N GLU A 236 3.89 16.18 10.30
CA GLU A 236 2.71 15.35 10.15
C GLU A 236 1.64 16.10 9.35
N PRO A 237 0.92 15.44 8.40
CA PRO A 237 1.17 14.08 7.96
C PRO A 237 2.50 13.96 7.18
N PRO A 238 3.05 12.74 6.99
CA PRO A 238 4.13 12.55 6.03
C PRO A 238 3.67 13.00 4.64
N PRO A 239 4.59 13.45 3.77
CA PRO A 239 4.26 13.85 2.41
C PRO A 239 3.44 12.77 1.69
N GLU A 240 2.41 13.19 0.95
CA GLU A 240 1.63 12.23 0.18
C GLU A 240 2.50 11.56 -0.89
N MET A 241 2.49 10.23 -0.94
CA MET A 241 3.12 9.48 -2.01
C MET A 241 2.34 9.73 -3.30
N VAL A 242 2.96 10.41 -4.27
CA VAL A 242 2.47 10.39 -5.65
C VAL A 242 2.65 8.95 -6.12
N SER A 243 1.54 8.26 -6.42
CA SER A 243 1.59 6.93 -7.02
C SER A 243 2.25 7.04 -8.39
N ALA A 244 3.58 6.95 -8.43
CA ALA A 244 4.32 6.84 -9.67
C ALA A 244 4.14 5.40 -10.12
N GLY A 245 3.32 5.16 -11.14
CA GLY A 245 3.21 3.86 -11.79
C GLY A 245 4.46 3.48 -12.60
N SER A 246 5.65 3.89 -12.16
CA SER A 246 6.93 3.61 -12.79
C SER A 246 7.58 2.39 -12.15
N GLU A 247 8.29 1.61 -12.94
CA GLU A 247 9.08 0.44 -12.48
C GLU A 247 10.17 0.82 -11.45
N ASP A 248 10.52 2.12 -11.35
CA ASP A 248 11.41 2.72 -10.34
C ASP A 248 10.69 3.31 -9.12
N SER A 249 9.39 3.06 -8.93
CA SER A 249 8.64 3.67 -7.84
C SER A 249 9.20 3.25 -6.49
N GLU A 250 9.59 4.24 -5.66
CA GLU A 250 9.97 4.01 -4.28
C GLU A 250 8.91 3.16 -3.58
N GLU A 251 9.39 2.17 -2.84
CA GLU A 251 8.54 1.20 -2.16
C GLU A 251 7.49 1.90 -1.30
N ARG A 252 6.25 1.38 -1.34
CA ARG A 252 5.16 1.95 -0.56
C ARG A 252 5.43 1.76 0.93
N PRO A 253 5.50 2.85 1.72
CA PRO A 253 5.77 2.73 3.14
C PRO A 253 4.55 2.17 3.90
N ASP A 254 4.81 1.39 4.95
CA ASP A 254 3.80 0.71 5.78
C ASP A 254 2.70 1.65 6.29
N TRP A 255 3.00 2.93 6.51
CA TRP A 255 2.00 3.88 6.97
C TRP A 255 0.83 4.04 6.00
N VAL A 256 1.02 3.82 4.69
CA VAL A 256 -0.08 3.89 3.72
C VAL A 256 -1.06 2.74 3.98
N ASP A 257 -0.58 1.55 4.30
CA ASP A 257 -1.41 0.39 4.64
C ASP A 257 -2.13 0.55 5.97
N VAL A 258 -1.42 1.05 6.99
CA VAL A 258 -2.04 1.38 8.28
C VAL A 258 -3.12 2.44 8.13
N ARG A 259 -2.93 3.45 7.25
CA ARG A 259 -3.97 4.45 6.92
C ARG A 259 -5.24 3.78 6.41
N ILE A 260 -5.13 2.74 5.56
CA ILE A 260 -6.31 1.99 5.08
C ILE A 260 -7.00 1.25 6.23
N LEU A 261 -6.24 0.56 7.09
CA LEU A 261 -6.81 -0.13 8.25
C LEU A 261 -7.55 0.82 9.19
N LEU A 262 -6.95 1.99 9.47
CA LEU A 262 -7.57 3.02 10.30
C LEU A 262 -8.87 3.54 9.68
N ARG A 263 -8.92 3.77 8.35
CA ARG A 263 -10.13 4.21 7.65
C ARG A 263 -11.25 3.18 7.73
N ASP A 264 -10.91 1.89 7.69
CA ASP A 264 -11.90 0.81 7.78
C ASP A 264 -12.44 0.64 9.22
N LEU A 265 -11.58 0.71 10.25
CA LEU A 265 -11.97 0.52 11.66
C LEU A 265 -12.53 1.79 12.34
N MET A 266 -12.07 2.97 11.92
CA MET A 266 -12.35 4.23 12.58
C MET A 266 -12.62 5.35 11.57
N PRO A 267 -13.63 5.24 10.69
CA PRO A 267 -13.81 6.19 9.59
C PRO A 267 -14.09 7.64 10.02
N HIS A 268 -14.53 7.89 11.26
CA HIS A 268 -14.97 9.20 11.74
C HIS A 268 -14.15 9.66 12.96
N PRO A 269 -14.01 10.96 13.21
CA PRO A 269 -13.28 11.46 14.37
C PRO A 269 -13.81 10.92 15.70
N ARG A 270 -15.14 10.80 15.84
CA ARG A 270 -15.76 10.18 17.02
C ARG A 270 -15.36 8.73 17.23
N THR A 271 -14.99 8.02 16.17
CA THR A 271 -14.57 6.62 16.23
C THR A 271 -13.08 6.41 16.51
N VAL A 272 -12.31 7.50 16.68
CA VAL A 272 -10.89 7.41 17.04
C VAL A 272 -10.75 7.19 18.54
N THR A 273 -10.63 5.92 18.93
CA THR A 273 -10.57 5.48 20.33
C THR A 273 -9.36 4.60 20.60
N ARG A 274 -8.96 4.49 21.88
CA ARG A 274 -7.80 3.70 22.31
C ARG A 274 -7.95 2.23 21.94
N GLU A 275 -9.14 1.69 22.10
CA GLU A 275 -9.46 0.28 21.89
C GLU A 275 -9.40 -0.09 20.40
N ARG A 276 -9.94 0.76 19.54
CA ARG A 276 -9.89 0.56 18.09
C ARG A 276 -8.49 0.82 17.52
N MET A 277 -7.75 1.77 18.08
CA MET A 277 -6.34 1.97 17.76
C MET A 277 -5.50 0.74 18.13
N ALA A 278 -5.80 0.09 19.26
CA ALA A 278 -5.17 -1.17 19.65
C ALA A 278 -5.55 -2.32 18.69
N GLU A 279 -6.78 -2.37 18.16
CA GLU A 279 -7.15 -3.34 17.12
C GLU A 279 -6.38 -3.11 15.83
N VAL A 280 -6.25 -1.86 15.38
CA VAL A 280 -5.44 -1.52 14.21
C VAL A 280 -3.98 -1.94 14.43
N ARG A 281 -3.41 -1.68 15.61
CA ARG A 281 -2.06 -2.13 15.94
C ARG A 281 -1.92 -3.65 15.85
N ARG A 282 -2.89 -4.41 16.39
CA ARG A 282 -2.91 -5.89 16.30
C ARG A 282 -2.98 -6.36 14.85
N GLU A 283 -3.83 -5.74 14.04
CA GLU A 283 -3.96 -6.06 12.62
C GLU A 283 -2.70 -5.73 11.83
N ALA A 284 -2.10 -4.56 12.06
CA ALA A 284 -0.85 -4.15 11.44
C ALA A 284 0.30 -5.12 11.78
N ALA A 285 0.45 -5.50 13.05
CA ALA A 285 1.46 -6.46 13.49
C ALA A 285 1.27 -7.85 12.87
N ARG A 286 0.03 -8.32 12.71
CA ARG A 286 -0.27 -9.59 12.00
C ARG A 286 0.13 -9.58 10.53
N MET A 287 0.26 -8.40 9.93
CA MET A 287 0.64 -8.21 8.53
C MET A 287 2.13 -7.83 8.38
N GLY A 288 2.92 -7.97 9.43
CA GLY A 288 4.35 -7.67 9.42
C GLY A 288 4.68 -6.18 9.28
N MET A 289 3.74 -5.28 9.57
CA MET A 289 3.99 -3.84 9.53
C MET A 289 4.67 -3.35 10.81
N GLU A 290 5.46 -2.29 10.71
CA GLU A 290 6.09 -1.67 11.89
C GLU A 290 5.04 -1.05 12.85
N THR A 291 5.08 -1.46 14.12
CA THR A 291 4.14 -0.99 15.16
C THR A 291 4.82 -0.51 16.44
N ASP A 292 6.09 -0.13 16.35
CA ASP A 292 6.93 0.26 17.48
C ASP A 292 6.65 1.68 17.99
N GLY A 293 7.01 1.91 19.26
CA GLY A 293 6.76 3.16 19.98
C GLY A 293 5.32 3.33 20.47
N ASP A 294 4.95 4.57 20.79
CA ASP A 294 3.55 4.91 21.11
C ASP A 294 2.73 5.03 19.82
N PHE A 295 2.28 3.86 19.33
CA PHE A 295 1.44 3.74 18.14
C PHE A 295 0.19 4.63 18.24
N ALA A 296 -0.46 4.67 19.40
CA ALA A 296 -1.71 5.40 19.56
C ALA A 296 -1.48 6.91 19.52
N GLU A 297 -0.45 7.42 20.19
CA GLU A 297 -0.08 8.83 20.14
C GLU A 297 0.28 9.24 18.70
N ARG A 298 1.21 8.53 18.05
CA ARG A 298 1.67 8.82 16.68
C ARG A 298 0.48 8.90 15.70
N TRP A 299 -0.38 7.90 15.71
CA TRP A 299 -1.51 7.84 14.78
C TRP A 299 -2.62 8.82 15.14
N THR A 300 -2.80 9.17 16.42
CA THR A 300 -3.73 10.25 16.81
C THR A 300 -3.25 11.59 16.28
N THR A 301 -1.96 11.90 16.40
CA THR A 301 -1.35 13.11 15.83
C THR A 301 -1.52 13.14 14.31
N ARG A 302 -1.21 12.04 13.62
CA ARG A 302 -1.34 11.96 12.16
C ARG A 302 -2.78 12.11 11.66
N ILE A 303 -3.74 11.46 12.33
CA ILE A 303 -5.17 11.64 12.04
C ILE A 303 -5.59 13.09 12.27
N GLY A 304 -5.12 13.69 13.37
CA GLY A 304 -5.33 15.10 13.66
C GLY A 304 -4.81 16.02 12.56
N ALA A 305 -3.63 15.73 12.02
CA ALA A 305 -3.04 16.52 10.94
C ALA A 305 -3.85 16.41 9.64
N TRP A 306 -4.31 15.21 9.26
CA TRP A 306 -5.22 15.03 8.12
C TRP A 306 -6.55 15.77 8.29
N LEU A 307 -7.08 15.79 9.52
CA LEU A 307 -8.27 16.55 9.85
C LEU A 307 -8.03 18.05 9.70
N ALA A 308 -6.94 18.57 10.26
CA ALA A 308 -6.56 19.98 10.11
C ALA A 308 -6.38 20.38 8.63
N GLY A 309 -5.68 19.56 7.84
CA GLY A 309 -5.53 19.78 6.39
C GLY A 309 -6.87 19.82 5.65
N SER A 310 -7.79 18.94 6.01
CA SER A 310 -9.16 18.94 5.46
C SER A 310 -9.92 20.22 5.82
N LEU A 311 -9.79 20.69 7.07
CA LEU A 311 -10.40 21.94 7.54
C LEU A 311 -9.81 23.18 6.81
N PHE A 312 -8.50 23.23 6.59
CA PHE A 312 -7.89 24.30 5.77
C PHE A 312 -8.34 24.25 4.31
N SER A 313 -8.45 23.05 3.74
CA SER A 313 -9.01 22.85 2.40
C SER A 313 -10.44 23.38 2.30
N TRP A 314 -11.28 23.11 3.32
CA TRP A 314 -12.63 23.63 3.41
C TRP A 314 -12.67 25.17 3.48
N LEU A 315 -11.81 25.79 4.29
CA LEU A 315 -11.66 27.26 4.31
C LEU A 315 -11.29 27.82 2.93
N CYS A 316 -10.54 27.06 2.12
CA CYS A 316 -10.19 27.40 0.74
C CYS A 316 -11.35 27.28 -0.27
N THR A 317 -12.53 26.79 0.11
CA THR A 317 -13.69 26.69 -0.82
C THR A 317 -14.66 27.87 -0.74
N GLY A 318 -14.87 28.46 0.46
CA GLY A 318 -15.81 29.57 0.63
C GLY A 318 -15.17 30.92 0.34
N ARG A 319 -15.26 31.47 -0.88
CA ARG A 319 -14.63 32.76 -1.26
C ARG A 319 -15.34 34.02 -0.71
N VAL A 320 -16.65 33.97 -0.45
CA VAL A 320 -17.48 35.18 -0.20
C VAL A 320 -17.55 35.57 1.29
N GLU A 321 -17.31 34.64 2.23
CA GLU A 321 -17.36 34.90 3.68
C GLU A 321 -15.97 35.12 4.32
N ARG A 322 -14.88 35.13 3.53
CA ARG A 322 -13.49 35.12 4.02
C ARG A 322 -13.05 36.35 4.81
N VAL A 323 -13.61 37.52 4.52
CA VAL A 323 -13.21 38.78 5.17
C VAL A 323 -13.41 38.74 6.69
N GLY A 324 -14.38 37.95 7.19
CA GLY A 324 -14.62 37.74 8.63
C GLY A 324 -13.86 36.57 9.26
N LEU A 325 -13.28 35.67 8.46
CA LEU A 325 -12.58 34.45 8.90
C LEU A 325 -11.06 34.64 9.03
N ALA A 326 -10.53 35.67 8.37
CA ALA A 326 -9.11 35.75 8.07
C ALA A 326 -8.14 35.92 9.27
N PRO A 327 -8.44 36.68 10.35
CA PRO A 327 -7.47 36.88 11.43
C PRO A 327 -7.00 35.58 12.10
N TRP A 328 -7.96 34.82 12.65
CA TRP A 328 -7.64 33.64 13.44
C TRP A 328 -7.18 32.48 12.56
N ALA A 329 -7.68 32.39 11.32
CA ALA A 329 -7.31 31.31 10.40
C ALA A 329 -5.86 31.47 9.92
N VAL A 330 -5.42 32.70 9.64
CA VAL A 330 -4.04 33.02 9.28
C VAL A 330 -3.09 32.74 10.44
N GLU A 331 -3.46 33.14 11.66
CA GLU A 331 -2.68 32.83 12.89
C GLU A 331 -2.55 31.32 13.11
N LEU A 332 -3.63 30.56 12.96
CA LEU A 332 -3.59 29.09 13.11
C LEU A 332 -2.78 28.42 12.00
N ALA A 333 -2.87 28.91 10.76
CA ALA A 333 -2.06 28.40 9.66
C ALA A 333 -0.56 28.62 9.90
N GLU A 334 -0.16 29.81 10.36
CA GLU A 334 1.22 30.11 10.75
C GLU A 334 1.70 29.12 11.84
N GLN A 335 0.89 28.90 12.88
CA GLN A 335 1.24 27.97 13.95
C GLN A 335 1.34 26.52 13.47
N CYS A 336 0.46 26.09 12.58
CA CYS A 336 0.51 24.77 11.95
C CYS A 336 1.81 24.55 11.18
N VAL A 337 2.20 25.50 10.33
CA VAL A 337 3.48 25.46 9.59
C VAL A 337 4.67 25.42 10.56
N LEU A 338 4.73 26.36 11.51
CA LEU A 338 5.84 26.44 12.47
C LEU A 338 5.99 25.17 13.32
N ARG A 339 4.88 24.46 13.57
CA ARG A 339 4.87 23.22 14.36
C ARG A 339 5.04 21.96 13.51
N GLY A 340 5.11 22.08 12.18
CA GLY A 340 5.18 20.95 11.26
C GLY A 340 3.91 20.09 11.28
N PHE A 341 2.74 20.71 11.40
CA PHE A 341 1.45 20.02 11.53
C PHE A 341 0.47 20.53 10.48
N ALA A 342 0.06 19.67 9.54
CA ALA A 342 -0.71 20.04 8.34
C ALA A 342 -0.08 21.23 7.60
N ALA A 343 1.25 21.22 7.51
CA ALA A 343 2.03 22.37 7.04
C ALA A 343 1.73 22.70 5.58
N GLU A 344 1.67 21.69 4.70
CA GLU A 344 1.40 21.89 3.27
C GLU A 344 0.02 22.50 3.02
N GLU A 345 -1.05 22.01 3.67
CA GLU A 345 -2.38 22.60 3.52
C GLU A 345 -2.52 23.97 4.18
N ALA A 346 -1.81 24.21 5.29
CA ALA A 346 -1.78 25.51 5.95
C ALA A 346 -1.05 26.55 5.09
N GLU A 347 0.09 26.20 4.49
CA GLU A 347 0.82 27.03 3.53
C GLU A 347 -0.05 27.31 2.31
N ARG A 348 -0.66 26.28 1.72
CA ARG A 348 -1.59 26.43 0.59
C ARG A 348 -2.76 27.35 0.93
N PHE A 349 -3.29 27.29 2.15
CA PHE A 349 -4.31 28.22 2.63
C PHE A 349 -3.81 29.66 2.70
N LEU A 350 -2.59 29.88 3.21
CA LEU A 350 -1.96 31.21 3.25
C LEU A 350 -1.76 31.76 1.83
N ASP A 351 -1.25 30.96 0.91
CA ASP A 351 -1.08 31.35 -0.50
C ASP A 351 -2.41 31.72 -1.15
N LEU A 352 -3.44 30.88 -1.00
CA LEU A 352 -4.77 31.13 -1.58
C LEU A 352 -5.54 32.27 -0.91
N SER A 353 -5.07 32.75 0.25
CA SER A 353 -5.66 33.88 0.96
C SER A 353 -4.85 35.17 0.80
N ALA A 354 -3.66 35.13 0.19
CA ALA A 354 -2.79 36.29 0.01
C ALA A 354 -3.44 37.45 -0.74
N ASP A 355 -4.28 37.16 -1.73
CA ASP A 355 -5.01 38.17 -2.52
C ASP A 355 -6.16 38.83 -1.74
N ILE A 356 -6.52 38.28 -0.58
CA ILE A 356 -7.72 38.65 0.20
C ILE A 356 -7.33 39.23 1.56
N ASP A 357 -6.25 38.74 2.17
CA ASP A 357 -5.73 39.20 3.46
C ASP A 357 -4.22 39.50 3.38
N PRO A 358 -3.80 40.78 3.49
CA PRO A 358 -2.38 41.16 3.52
C PRO A 358 -1.55 40.48 4.61
N ARG A 359 -2.18 39.99 5.69
CA ARG A 359 -1.48 39.25 6.75
C ARG A 359 -0.95 37.92 6.25
N SER A 360 -1.64 37.25 5.34
CA SER A 360 -1.15 36.00 4.74
C SER A 360 0.18 36.22 4.02
N VAL A 361 0.31 37.33 3.27
CA VAL A 361 1.57 37.73 2.62
C VAL A 361 2.68 37.95 3.66
N ALA A 362 2.37 38.69 4.74
CA ALA A 362 3.34 38.96 5.80
C ALA A 362 3.78 37.69 6.54
N VAL A 363 2.86 36.74 6.78
CA VAL A 363 3.16 35.43 7.38
C VAL A 363 4.04 34.61 6.45
N LEU A 364 3.68 34.47 5.17
CA LEU A 364 4.47 33.73 4.18
C LEU A 364 5.90 34.28 4.06
N GLY A 365 6.06 35.61 4.09
CA GLY A 365 7.37 36.25 4.14
C GLY A 365 8.21 35.80 5.33
N ARG A 366 7.64 35.85 6.54
CA ARG A 366 8.33 35.40 7.77
C ARG A 366 8.67 33.91 7.74
N LEU A 367 7.76 33.06 7.25
CA LEU A 367 7.97 31.62 7.17
C LEU A 367 9.15 31.30 6.25
N LYS A 368 9.23 31.95 5.08
CA LYS A 368 10.36 31.84 4.14
C LYS A 368 11.67 32.32 4.74
N GLU A 369 11.67 33.49 5.40
CA GLU A 369 12.86 34.02 6.08
C GLU A 369 13.38 33.10 7.19
N SER A 370 12.48 32.40 7.88
CA SER A 370 12.83 31.44 8.94
C SER A 370 13.24 30.06 8.43
N GLY A 371 13.09 29.77 7.12
CA GLY A 371 13.29 28.45 6.53
C GLY A 371 12.27 27.41 7.01
N ALA A 372 11.08 27.85 7.41
CA ALA A 372 9.98 26.97 7.80
C ALA A 372 9.21 26.41 6.58
N ILE A 373 9.26 27.13 5.46
CA ILE A 373 8.79 26.74 4.12
C ILE A 373 9.84 27.14 3.08
#